data_AF-A0A850BXA2-F1
#
_entry.id   AF-A0A850BXA2-F1
#
_cell.length_a   1.000
_cell.length_b   1.000
_cell.length_c   1.000
_cell.angle_alpha   90.00
_cell.angle_beta   90.00
_cell.angle_gamma   90.00
#
_symmetry.space_group_name_H-M   'P 1'
#
loop_
_entity.id
_entity.type
_entity.pdbx_description
1 polymer ?
#
loop_
_entity_poly.entity_id
_entity_poly.type
_entity_poly.pdbx_seq_one_letter_code
_entity_poly.pdbx_strand_id
1 'polypeptide(L)'
;MTKERGRVAPPEQKEGGGKAATAKKAKASAKLAQSADPAVSQSRSRAEKKADGKGAPDEGPARKGIAKGRAKGSRDEARGASAARATDGSAPASGKTSGPVSAPVSKKVPVSSKRRVTDIPAVERGLEDLDTARVSKPLPALTASATQAEREADPKGWVDALVERWVRKGQMLLQRLAQHGAADHEYRADLKDGRFVWIGPDGNVSAEASAAVLCSWSRSTSVLAMGWNDPVVRYASIAEIEGMPAEHDDVDEEKAWHLAMEAAELSGAEYLYRVPTPHAWYFLALSELRFDPALPSFRPGTPVGLVLRELSETREAIESRAEPADVIRERLSSFGSALLHQAEYAYRDTDWVARLERTGRTLAQLAGRLPRQSYAAIAAGQVSDEWIERDLALDLVQAIALLEDEWSLFT
;
A
#
# COMPACT_ATOMS: atom_id res chain seq x y z
N MET A 1 52.64 -73.12 21.49
CA MET A 1 53.74 -72.18 21.20
C MET A 1 53.14 -71.03 20.40
N THR A 2 52.72 -69.95 21.08
CA THR A 2 53.44 -68.63 21.20
C THR A 2 53.47 -67.87 19.87
N LYS A 3 53.16 -66.58 19.74
CA LYS A 3 52.96 -65.45 20.68
C LYS A 3 52.43 -64.25 19.84
N GLU A 4 51.46 -63.49 20.34
CA GLU A 4 51.54 -62.07 20.76
C GLU A 4 51.58 -60.94 19.70
N ARG A 5 50.54 -60.07 19.84
CA ARG A 5 50.51 -58.59 19.96
C ARG A 5 50.88 -57.68 18.79
N GLY A 6 50.00 -56.69 18.60
CA GLY A 6 50.34 -55.39 18.00
C GLY A 6 49.14 -54.45 17.83
N ARG A 7 48.57 -53.93 18.92
CA ARG A 7 47.64 -52.77 18.92
C ARG A 7 48.45 -51.50 18.65
N VAL A 8 48.03 -50.68 17.68
CA VAL A 8 48.46 -49.28 17.52
C VAL A 8 47.21 -48.42 17.31
N ALA A 9 47.05 -47.42 18.17
CA ALA A 9 46.00 -46.40 18.10
C ALA A 9 46.46 -45.22 17.22
N PRO A 10 45.56 -44.51 16.53
CA PRO A 10 45.83 -43.17 16.02
C PRO A 10 45.19 -42.07 16.91
N PRO A 11 45.66 -40.81 16.79
CA PRO A 11 45.62 -39.81 17.85
C PRO A 11 44.34 -38.98 17.88
N GLU A 12 44.02 -38.50 19.08
CA GLU A 12 43.07 -37.43 19.38
C GLU A 12 43.39 -36.16 18.57
N GLN A 13 42.48 -35.77 17.68
CA GLN A 13 42.43 -34.40 17.15
C GLN A 13 41.55 -33.54 18.06
N LYS A 14 42.18 -32.49 18.62
CA LYS A 14 41.54 -31.43 19.39
C LYS A 14 40.60 -30.63 18.48
N GLU A 15 39.30 -30.73 18.73
CA GLU A 15 38.32 -29.76 18.25
C GLU A 15 38.47 -28.45 19.03
N GLY A 16 38.94 -27.40 18.36
CA GLY A 16 39.06 -26.07 18.90
C GLY A 16 38.59 -25.02 17.90
N GLY A 17 37.46 -24.39 18.20
CA GLY A 17 37.17 -23.00 17.79
C GLY A 17 36.62 -22.79 16.39
N GLY A 18 35.30 -22.85 16.24
CA GLY A 18 34.64 -22.50 14.97
C GLY A 18 33.20 -21.99 15.07
N LYS A 19 32.75 -21.46 16.22
CA LYS A 19 31.34 -21.00 16.39
C LYS A 19 31.10 -19.50 16.16
N ALA A 20 32.13 -18.69 15.90
CA ALA A 20 31.98 -17.24 15.76
C ALA A 20 31.94 -16.71 14.31
N ALA A 21 32.34 -17.52 13.32
CA ALA A 21 32.44 -17.07 11.92
C ALA A 21 31.15 -17.28 11.11
N THR A 22 30.30 -18.24 11.48
CA THR A 22 29.03 -18.54 10.79
C THR A 22 27.90 -17.57 11.16
N ALA A 23 27.88 -17.05 12.39
CA ALA A 23 26.86 -16.08 12.81
C ALA A 23 27.00 -14.68 12.16
N LYS A 24 28.21 -14.29 11.72
CA LYS A 24 28.44 -13.02 11.01
C LYS A 24 28.08 -13.08 9.52
N LYS A 25 28.09 -14.25 8.90
CA LYS A 25 27.75 -14.43 7.47
C LYS A 25 26.23 -14.48 7.25
N ALA A 26 25.47 -15.07 8.17
CA ALA A 26 24.00 -15.08 8.14
C ALA A 26 23.38 -13.67 8.29
N LYS A 27 23.97 -12.81 9.14
CA LYS A 27 23.53 -11.41 9.30
C LYS A 27 23.81 -10.50 8.08
N ALA A 28 24.76 -10.88 7.22
CA ALA A 28 25.07 -10.11 6.01
C ALA A 28 24.13 -10.47 4.83
N SER A 29 23.70 -11.74 4.73
CA SER A 29 22.75 -12.18 3.69
C SER A 29 21.32 -11.68 3.92
N ALA A 30 20.87 -11.59 5.18
CA ALA A 30 19.56 -11.00 5.51
C ALA A 30 19.50 -9.50 5.18
N LYS A 31 20.63 -8.78 5.31
CA LYS A 31 20.71 -7.34 5.03
C LYS A 31 20.73 -7.02 3.53
N LEU A 32 21.12 -7.96 2.67
CA LEU A 32 21.09 -7.81 1.21
C LEU A 32 19.69 -8.14 0.62
N ALA A 33 18.92 -9.00 1.28
CA ALA A 33 17.51 -9.22 0.96
C ALA A 33 16.61 -8.07 1.46
N GLN A 34 17.02 -7.37 2.54
CA GLN A 34 16.34 -6.17 3.06
C GLN A 34 16.79 -4.85 2.39
N SER A 35 17.90 -4.82 1.65
CA SER A 35 18.35 -3.59 0.96
C SER A 35 17.62 -3.31 -0.37
N ALA A 36 16.60 -4.10 -0.70
CA ALA A 36 15.60 -3.77 -1.70
C ALA A 36 14.37 -3.09 -1.08
N ASP A 37 14.55 -2.32 -0.01
CA ASP A 37 13.64 -1.23 0.30
C ASP A 37 13.88 -0.11 -0.73
N PRO A 38 12.94 0.19 -1.64
CA PRO A 38 12.95 1.44 -2.36
C PRO A 38 12.58 2.53 -1.34
N ALA A 39 13.55 2.91 -0.51
CA ALA A 39 13.49 4.17 0.20
C ALA A 39 13.51 5.26 -0.88
N VAL A 40 12.32 5.66 -1.31
CA VAL A 40 11.97 7.01 -1.74
C VAL A 40 13.13 7.69 -2.48
N SER A 41 13.23 7.44 -3.79
CA SER A 41 13.93 8.35 -4.70
C SER A 41 13.17 9.67 -4.76
N GLN A 42 13.26 10.43 -3.66
CA GLN A 42 12.84 11.82 -3.58
C GLN A 42 13.81 12.63 -4.45
N SER A 43 13.29 13.03 -5.60
CA SER A 43 13.86 14.02 -6.51
C SER A 43 14.18 15.32 -5.76
N ARG A 44 15.39 15.44 -5.21
CA ARG A 44 15.94 16.74 -4.78
C ARG A 44 16.47 17.47 -6.00
N SER A 45 15.62 18.26 -6.64
CA SER A 45 16.07 19.42 -7.41
C SER A 45 16.57 20.49 -6.44
N ARG A 46 17.90 20.68 -6.36
CA ARG A 46 18.48 21.85 -5.71
C ARG A 46 19.40 22.58 -6.67
N ALA A 47 18.82 23.60 -7.30
CA ALA A 47 19.59 24.75 -7.74
C ALA A 47 19.88 25.61 -6.51
N GLU A 48 21.15 25.82 -6.16
CA GLU A 48 21.58 27.01 -5.43
C GLU A 48 23.07 27.29 -5.63
N LYS A 49 23.33 28.55 -5.97
CA LYS A 49 24.60 29.22 -6.27
C LYS A 49 25.29 29.66 -4.97
N LYS A 50 26.63 29.82 -5.06
CA LYS A 50 27.53 30.67 -4.22
C LYS A 50 27.77 30.16 -2.78
N ALA A 51 28.92 30.33 -2.12
CA ALA A 51 30.14 31.12 -2.34
C ALA A 51 31.34 30.49 -1.58
N ASP A 52 32.53 30.98 -1.92
CA ASP A 52 33.83 30.81 -1.26
C ASP A 52 33.83 30.94 0.28
N GLY A 53 34.74 30.21 0.92
CA GLY A 53 35.06 30.40 2.35
C GLY A 53 36.15 29.49 2.90
N LYS A 54 37.41 29.93 2.76
CA LYS A 54 38.62 29.43 3.46
C LYS A 54 38.47 29.56 4.98
N GLY A 55 38.89 28.54 5.74
CA GLY A 55 39.14 28.66 7.18
C GLY A 55 39.59 27.34 7.83
N ALA A 56 40.81 27.33 8.36
CA ALA A 56 41.48 26.19 9.00
C ALA A 56 40.90 25.80 10.38
N PRO A 57 41.23 24.61 10.93
CA PRO A 57 40.77 24.18 12.25
C PRO A 57 41.76 24.59 13.35
N ASP A 58 41.23 24.89 14.54
CA ASP A 58 42.02 24.95 15.77
C ASP A 58 41.28 24.27 16.93
N GLU A 59 42.09 23.78 17.85
CA GLU A 59 41.93 22.74 18.86
C GLU A 59 40.91 23.02 19.97
N GLY A 60 40.56 21.95 20.70
CA GLY A 60 40.41 22.05 22.16
C GLY A 60 39.06 21.62 22.76
N PRO A 61 39.02 20.47 23.48
CA PRO A 61 37.81 19.98 24.14
C PRO A 61 37.71 20.35 25.62
N ALA A 62 36.52 20.07 26.16
CA ALA A 62 36.17 19.87 27.57
C ALA A 62 35.79 21.10 28.42
N ARG A 63 34.54 21.12 28.88
CA ARG A 63 34.23 21.01 30.33
C ARG A 63 32.74 20.72 30.60
N LYS A 64 32.56 19.81 31.56
CA LYS A 64 31.32 19.41 32.25
C LYS A 64 30.82 20.51 33.20
N GLY A 65 29.53 20.48 33.54
CA GLY A 65 28.95 21.15 34.73
C GLY A 65 27.54 21.66 34.46
N ILE A 66 26.45 20.95 34.79
CA ILE A 66 25.75 20.85 36.09
C ILE A 66 24.84 22.07 36.41
N ALA A 67 23.67 21.74 36.99
CA ALA A 67 22.63 22.57 37.62
C ALA A 67 21.56 23.14 36.65
N LYS A 68 20.31 22.65 36.61
CA LYS A 68 19.29 22.52 37.66
C LYS A 68 19.03 23.85 38.38
N GLY A 69 18.09 24.63 37.85
CA GLY A 69 17.55 25.84 38.46
C GLY A 69 16.03 25.90 38.27
N ARG A 70 15.32 25.97 39.38
CA ARG A 70 13.87 25.93 39.58
C ARG A 70 13.44 27.31 40.11
N ALA A 71 12.46 27.97 39.48
CA ALA A 71 11.59 29.03 40.02
C ALA A 71 10.56 29.33 38.92
N LYS A 72 9.23 29.24 39.07
CA LYS A 72 8.27 29.69 40.09
C LYS A 72 8.20 31.22 40.26
N GLY A 73 7.20 31.81 39.62
CA GLY A 73 6.59 33.13 39.87
C GLY A 73 5.60 33.40 38.73
N SER A 74 4.28 33.49 38.91
CA SER A 74 3.51 34.58 39.56
C SER A 74 3.82 35.93 38.89
N ARG A 75 2.92 36.81 38.50
CA ARG A 75 1.45 36.98 38.55
C ARG A 75 1.20 38.33 37.84
N ASP A 76 -0.06 38.61 37.55
CA ASP A 76 -0.69 39.95 37.42
C ASP A 76 -0.60 40.73 36.09
N GLU A 77 -1.80 40.81 35.49
CA GLU A 77 -2.57 42.02 35.16
C GLU A 77 -1.87 43.25 34.55
N ALA A 78 -2.38 43.66 33.37
CA ALA A 78 -2.62 45.08 33.10
C ALA A 78 -3.78 45.26 32.11
N ARG A 79 -4.86 45.86 32.61
CA ARG A 79 -5.88 46.57 31.84
C ARG A 79 -5.26 47.80 31.18
N GLY A 80 -5.73 48.15 29.99
CA GLY A 80 -5.47 49.46 29.38
C GLY A 80 -6.42 49.73 28.22
N ALA A 81 -7.34 50.67 28.42
CA ALA A 81 -8.34 51.10 27.46
C ALA A 81 -7.88 52.32 26.65
N SER A 82 -8.50 52.47 25.47
CA SER A 82 -8.87 53.73 24.79
C SER A 82 -7.77 54.61 24.17
N ALA A 83 -7.89 54.88 22.85
CA ALA A 83 -8.25 56.20 22.34
C ALA A 83 -8.35 56.23 20.80
N ALA A 84 -9.26 57.08 20.34
CA ALA A 84 -9.71 57.29 18.97
C ALA A 84 -8.67 57.91 18.02
N ARG A 85 -8.88 57.73 16.70
CA ARG A 85 -8.65 58.80 15.73
C ARG A 85 -9.54 58.67 14.49
N ALA A 86 -10.30 59.73 14.24
CA ALA A 86 -11.11 59.98 13.07
C ALA A 86 -10.30 60.69 11.97
N THR A 87 -10.67 60.45 10.71
CA THR A 87 -10.71 61.38 9.55
C THR A 87 -11.53 60.68 8.46
N ASP A 88 -12.77 61.10 8.19
CA ASP A 88 -13.19 62.13 7.22
C ASP A 88 -12.78 61.86 5.76
N GLY A 89 -13.79 61.81 4.87
CA GLY A 89 -13.62 61.63 3.43
C GLY A 89 -14.94 61.43 2.67
N SER A 90 -15.63 62.54 2.39
CA SER A 90 -16.94 62.70 1.77
C SER A 90 -17.21 61.97 0.43
N ALA A 91 -18.50 61.67 0.24
CA ALA A 91 -19.19 61.36 -1.02
C ALA A 91 -19.29 62.58 -1.97
N PRO A 92 -19.85 62.45 -3.20
CA PRO A 92 -21.33 62.52 -3.36
C PRO A 92 -21.91 61.55 -4.42
N ALA A 93 -23.12 61.00 -4.15
CA ALA A 93 -24.40 61.25 -4.86
C ALA A 93 -24.51 60.63 -6.27
N SER A 94 -25.62 60.09 -6.78
CA SER A 94 -27.05 60.05 -6.45
C SER A 94 -27.72 59.04 -7.37
N GLY A 95 -28.83 58.39 -6.96
CA GLY A 95 -29.67 57.63 -7.89
C GLY A 95 -30.81 56.88 -7.22
N LYS A 96 -31.80 57.61 -6.71
CA LYS A 96 -33.11 57.09 -6.28
C LYS A 96 -33.93 56.65 -7.50
N THR A 97 -34.67 55.54 -7.39
CA THR A 97 -36.11 55.49 -7.72
C THR A 97 -36.76 54.27 -7.07
N SER A 98 -37.71 54.56 -6.20
CA SER A 98 -38.72 53.68 -5.62
C SER A 98 -39.94 53.58 -6.56
N GLY A 99 -40.59 52.41 -6.61
CA GLY A 99 -41.98 52.30 -7.08
C GLY A 99 -42.49 50.85 -7.19
N PRO A 100 -43.77 50.56 -6.90
CA PRO A 100 -44.18 49.30 -6.27
C PRO A 100 -45.23 48.48 -7.04
N VAL A 101 -45.59 47.32 -6.46
CA VAL A 101 -46.84 46.53 -6.63
C VAL A 101 -46.97 45.69 -7.92
N SER A 102 -47.04 44.35 -7.76
CA SER A 102 -48.23 43.54 -8.07
C SER A 102 -47.94 42.04 -7.94
N ALA A 103 -48.75 41.36 -7.13
CA ALA A 103 -48.90 39.92 -7.13
C ALA A 103 -49.66 39.45 -8.39
N PRO A 104 -49.47 38.19 -8.81
CA PRO A 104 -50.63 37.40 -9.23
C PRO A 104 -50.60 35.99 -8.61
N VAL A 105 -51.70 35.62 -7.94
CA VAL A 105 -52.75 34.70 -8.44
C VAL A 105 -52.28 33.25 -8.55
N SER A 106 -52.78 32.48 -7.59
CA SER A 106 -52.81 31.02 -7.56
C SER A 106 -53.51 30.46 -8.80
N LYS A 107 -52.82 29.56 -9.53
CA LYS A 107 -53.47 28.61 -10.44
C LYS A 107 -53.26 27.20 -9.91
N LYS A 108 -54.39 26.61 -9.51
CA LYS A 108 -54.56 25.17 -9.26
C LYS A 108 -54.27 24.42 -10.57
N VAL A 109 -53.43 23.39 -10.50
CA VAL A 109 -53.22 22.39 -11.56
C VAL A 109 -53.65 21.03 -11.00
N PRO A 110 -54.37 20.20 -11.78
CA PRO A 110 -55.16 19.10 -11.25
C PRO A 110 -54.33 17.85 -10.91
N VAL A 111 -54.81 17.18 -9.87
CA VAL A 111 -54.52 15.78 -9.53
C VAL A 111 -55.20 14.88 -10.58
N SER A 112 -54.43 14.05 -11.26
CA SER A 112 -54.81 12.69 -11.70
C SER A 112 -53.75 12.12 -12.63
N SER A 113 -53.12 11.01 -12.26
CA SER A 113 -53.24 9.73 -12.99
C SER A 113 -52.17 8.76 -12.52
N LYS A 114 -52.64 7.64 -11.97
CA LYS A 114 -51.90 6.41 -11.67
C LYS A 114 -50.99 6.03 -12.85
N ARG A 115 -49.68 6.10 -12.68
CA ARG A 115 -48.75 5.33 -13.52
C ARG A 115 -48.67 3.92 -12.95
N ARG A 116 -49.17 2.97 -13.74
CA ARG A 116 -48.88 1.54 -13.61
C ARG A 116 -47.37 1.37 -13.50
N VAL A 117 -46.94 0.74 -12.42
CA VAL A 117 -45.69 0.00 -12.36
C VAL A 117 -45.84 -1.13 -13.38
N THR A 118 -45.24 -0.94 -14.56
CA THR A 118 -44.91 -2.05 -15.44
C THR A 118 -43.64 -2.67 -14.88
N ASP A 119 -43.73 -3.97 -14.60
CA ASP A 119 -42.64 -4.83 -14.19
C ASP A 119 -41.38 -4.54 -15.02
N ILE A 120 -40.33 -4.12 -14.33
CA ILE A 120 -38.97 -4.11 -14.89
C ILE A 120 -38.56 -5.57 -14.92
N PRO A 121 -38.34 -6.19 -16.09
CA PRO A 121 -37.79 -7.53 -16.13
C PRO A 121 -36.42 -7.48 -15.45
N ALA A 122 -36.16 -8.45 -14.57
CA ALA A 122 -34.86 -8.66 -13.99
C ALA A 122 -33.83 -8.72 -15.12
N VAL A 123 -33.11 -7.63 -15.31
CA VAL A 123 -31.90 -7.61 -16.12
C VAL A 123 -30.88 -8.32 -15.25
N GLU A 124 -30.78 -9.64 -15.45
CA GLU A 124 -29.59 -10.39 -15.10
C GLU A 124 -28.41 -9.60 -15.69
N ARG A 125 -27.65 -8.96 -14.80
CA ARG A 125 -26.47 -8.18 -15.14
C ARG A 125 -25.51 -9.13 -15.84
N GLY A 126 -25.41 -8.99 -17.16
CA GLY A 126 -24.31 -9.51 -17.95
C GLY A 126 -23.02 -8.80 -17.54
N LEU A 127 -22.40 -9.31 -16.47
CA LEU A 127 -21.04 -8.99 -16.04
C LEU A 127 -20.10 -10.18 -16.35
N GLU A 128 -20.44 -10.97 -17.37
CA GLU A 128 -19.71 -12.21 -17.71
C GLU A 128 -18.84 -12.11 -18.98
N ASP A 129 -18.87 -10.99 -19.71
CA ASP A 129 -18.16 -10.86 -21.01
C ASP A 129 -16.95 -9.92 -20.99
N LEU A 130 -16.40 -9.63 -19.80
CA LEU A 130 -15.05 -9.07 -19.69
C LEU A 130 -14.02 -10.19 -19.88
N ASP A 131 -13.81 -10.59 -21.13
CA ASP A 131 -12.59 -11.17 -21.71
C ASP A 131 -11.64 -11.87 -20.70
N THR A 132 -12.17 -12.85 -19.95
CA THR A 132 -11.41 -13.72 -19.03
C THR A 132 -10.54 -14.72 -19.79
N ALA A 133 -10.52 -14.65 -21.12
CA ALA A 133 -9.83 -15.59 -22.01
C ALA A 133 -8.29 -15.48 -21.99
N ARG A 134 -7.72 -14.52 -21.25
CA ARG A 134 -6.32 -14.61 -20.78
C ARG A 134 -6.28 -15.23 -19.39
N VAL A 135 -6.84 -16.43 -19.25
CA VAL A 135 -6.43 -17.35 -18.19
C VAL A 135 -4.93 -17.55 -18.39
N SER A 136 -4.13 -16.91 -17.55
CA SER A 136 -2.69 -17.13 -17.45
C SER A 136 -2.46 -18.62 -17.53
N LYS A 137 -1.72 -19.09 -18.55
CA LYS A 137 -1.42 -20.52 -18.69
C LYS A 137 -0.91 -20.99 -17.33
N PRO A 138 -1.57 -21.98 -16.70
CA PRO A 138 -1.13 -22.46 -15.40
C PRO A 138 0.32 -22.88 -15.54
N LEU A 139 1.18 -22.33 -14.67
CA LEU A 139 2.58 -22.70 -14.61
C LEU A 139 2.67 -24.23 -14.49
N PRO A 140 3.60 -24.88 -15.21
CA PRO A 140 3.74 -26.33 -15.14
C PRO A 140 4.01 -26.73 -13.69
N ALA A 141 3.10 -27.51 -13.09
CA ALA A 141 3.25 -27.99 -11.74
C ALA A 141 4.53 -28.83 -11.64
N LEU A 142 5.52 -28.33 -10.90
CA LEU A 142 6.66 -29.13 -10.48
C LEU A 142 6.15 -30.26 -9.59
N THR A 143 6.71 -31.47 -9.75
CA THR A 143 6.31 -32.65 -9.00
C THR A 143 6.56 -32.45 -7.50
N ALA A 144 5.52 -32.05 -6.77
CA ALA A 144 5.51 -31.69 -5.34
C ALA A 144 6.01 -32.81 -4.39
N SER A 145 6.12 -34.04 -4.87
CA SER A 145 6.47 -35.20 -4.05
C SER A 145 7.92 -35.20 -3.56
N ALA A 146 8.88 -34.66 -4.32
CA ALA A 146 10.29 -34.64 -3.90
C ALA A 146 10.56 -33.62 -2.79
N THR A 147 9.88 -32.48 -2.81
CA THR A 147 10.08 -31.36 -1.87
C THR A 147 9.58 -31.66 -0.46
N GLN A 148 8.54 -32.50 -0.33
CA GLN A 148 7.96 -32.80 0.98
C GLN A 148 8.82 -33.75 1.82
N ALA A 149 9.40 -34.78 1.20
CA ALA A 149 10.25 -35.75 1.92
C ALA A 149 11.52 -35.09 2.47
N GLU A 150 12.13 -34.16 1.74
CA GLU A 150 13.29 -33.39 2.21
C GLU A 150 12.95 -32.49 3.39
N ARG A 151 11.75 -31.87 3.35
CA ARG A 151 11.24 -31.01 4.43
C ARG A 151 11.04 -31.78 5.73
N GLU A 152 10.49 -32.99 5.65
CA GLU A 152 10.22 -33.83 6.84
C GLU A 152 11.51 -34.36 7.47
N ALA A 153 12.56 -34.60 6.67
CA ALA A 153 13.83 -35.14 7.14
C ALA A 153 14.68 -34.12 7.93
N ASP A 154 14.78 -32.87 7.45
CA ASP A 154 15.48 -31.78 8.13
C ASP A 154 14.78 -30.43 7.86
N PRO A 155 13.76 -30.08 8.67
CA PRO A 155 12.99 -28.86 8.45
C PRO A 155 13.84 -27.60 8.46
N LYS A 156 14.87 -27.55 9.31
CA LYS A 156 15.71 -26.36 9.45
C LYS A 156 16.69 -26.24 8.28
N GLY A 157 17.38 -27.33 7.94
CA GLY A 157 18.27 -27.36 6.79
C GLY A 157 17.54 -27.06 5.48
N TRP A 158 16.28 -27.49 5.38
CA TRP A 158 15.43 -27.18 4.23
C TRP A 158 15.12 -25.68 4.10
N VAL A 159 14.76 -25.00 5.19
CA VAL A 159 14.50 -23.55 5.18
C VAL A 159 15.76 -22.78 4.78
N ASP A 160 16.91 -23.10 5.39
CA ASP A 160 18.18 -22.43 5.07
C ASP A 160 18.54 -22.63 3.57
N ALA A 161 18.37 -23.85 3.05
CA ALA A 161 18.60 -24.16 1.64
C ALA A 161 17.62 -23.44 0.70
N LEU A 162 16.35 -23.30 1.10
CA LEU A 162 15.33 -22.56 0.33
C LEU A 162 15.71 -21.08 0.23
N VAL A 163 16.09 -20.46 1.34
CA VAL A 163 16.55 -19.07 1.38
C VAL A 163 17.77 -18.88 0.48
N GLU A 164 18.78 -19.76 0.57
CA GLU A 164 19.97 -19.68 -0.29
C GLU A 164 19.63 -19.78 -1.79
N ARG A 165 18.71 -20.67 -2.18
CA ARG A 165 18.25 -20.77 -3.58
C ARG A 165 17.59 -19.49 -4.04
N TRP A 166 16.69 -18.91 -3.24
CA TRP A 166 15.99 -17.68 -3.60
C TRP A 166 16.90 -16.45 -3.62
N VAL A 167 17.88 -16.37 -2.72
CA VAL A 167 18.92 -15.33 -2.78
C VAL A 167 19.70 -15.42 -4.09
N ARG A 168 20.08 -16.63 -4.53
CA ARG A 168 20.75 -16.83 -5.82
C ARG A 168 19.85 -16.45 -6.99
N LYS A 169 18.58 -16.86 -7.00
CA LYS A 169 17.59 -16.48 -8.03
C LYS A 169 17.43 -14.95 -8.11
N GLY A 170 17.33 -14.26 -6.97
CA GLY A 170 17.26 -12.80 -6.90
C GLY A 170 18.51 -12.11 -7.45
N GLN A 171 19.71 -12.61 -7.12
CA GLN A 171 20.96 -12.10 -7.69
C GLN A 171 21.01 -12.29 -9.22
N MET A 172 20.53 -13.43 -9.72
CA MET A 172 20.44 -13.68 -11.16
C MET A 172 19.47 -12.72 -11.87
N LEU A 173 18.31 -12.41 -11.25
CA LEU A 173 17.38 -11.41 -11.76
C LEU A 173 18.06 -10.05 -11.90
N LEU A 174 18.66 -9.56 -10.83
CA LEU A 174 19.34 -8.26 -10.81
C LEU A 174 20.49 -8.22 -11.82
N GLN A 175 21.26 -9.31 -11.95
CA GLN A 175 22.32 -9.39 -12.94
C GLN A 175 21.78 -9.31 -14.37
N ARG A 176 20.69 -10.01 -14.69
CA ARG A 176 20.05 -9.94 -16.01
C ARG A 176 19.50 -8.54 -16.28
N LEU A 177 18.81 -7.93 -15.33
CA LEU A 177 18.35 -6.55 -15.45
C LEU A 177 19.52 -5.58 -15.71
N ALA A 178 20.63 -5.72 -14.99
CA ALA A 178 21.82 -4.88 -15.18
C ALA A 178 22.47 -5.06 -16.56
N GLN A 179 22.56 -6.30 -17.07
CA GLN A 179 23.11 -6.59 -18.40
C GLN A 179 22.33 -5.90 -19.52
N HIS A 180 21.04 -5.66 -19.31
CA HIS A 180 20.15 -4.99 -20.26
C HIS A 180 19.86 -3.53 -19.89
N GLY A 181 20.57 -2.96 -18.91
CA GLY A 181 20.42 -1.57 -18.50
C GLY A 181 19.14 -1.26 -17.72
N ALA A 182 18.39 -2.27 -17.27
CA ALA A 182 17.11 -2.12 -16.57
C ALA A 182 17.21 -2.25 -15.04
N ALA A 183 18.41 -2.33 -14.47
CA ALA A 183 18.60 -2.55 -13.03
C ALA A 183 18.04 -1.43 -12.15
N ASP A 184 18.18 -0.18 -12.60
CA ASP A 184 17.76 1.02 -11.85
C ASP A 184 16.42 1.60 -12.38
N HIS A 185 15.72 0.84 -13.22
CA HIS A 185 14.46 1.27 -13.81
C HIS A 185 13.31 1.16 -12.81
N GLU A 186 12.35 2.08 -12.93
CA GLU A 186 11.13 2.04 -12.12
C GLU A 186 10.35 0.78 -12.46
N TYR A 187 9.79 0.09 -11.48
CA TYR A 187 8.97 -1.09 -11.75
C TYR A 187 7.49 -0.83 -11.50
N ARG A 188 6.64 -1.50 -12.28
CA ARG A 188 5.18 -1.49 -12.12
C ARG A 188 4.60 -2.88 -12.33
N ALA A 189 3.56 -3.19 -11.56
CA ALA A 189 2.80 -4.42 -11.70
C ALA A 189 1.39 -4.07 -12.18
N ASP A 190 0.97 -4.66 -13.30
CA ASP A 190 -0.43 -4.70 -13.72
C ASP A 190 -0.95 -6.11 -13.48
N LEU A 191 -1.56 -6.31 -12.31
CA LEU A 191 -2.08 -7.61 -11.89
C LEU A 191 -3.28 -8.04 -12.74
N LYS A 192 -4.02 -7.11 -13.35
CA LYS A 192 -5.15 -7.43 -14.24
C LYS A 192 -4.68 -8.19 -15.46
N ASP A 193 -3.57 -7.76 -16.04
CA ASP A 193 -2.98 -8.40 -17.21
C ASP A 193 -1.92 -9.46 -16.85
N GLY A 194 -1.63 -9.64 -15.56
CA GLY A 194 -0.56 -10.53 -15.08
C GLY A 194 0.82 -10.08 -15.57
N ARG A 195 1.09 -8.77 -15.58
CA ARG A 195 2.33 -8.18 -16.11
C ARG A 195 3.12 -7.47 -15.04
N PHE A 196 4.44 -7.62 -15.10
CA PHE A 196 5.39 -6.86 -14.31
C PHE A 196 6.41 -6.23 -15.26
N VAL A 197 6.57 -4.92 -15.19
CA VAL A 197 7.40 -4.16 -16.13
C VAL A 197 8.43 -3.34 -15.39
N TRP A 198 9.60 -3.18 -16.02
CA TRP A 198 10.62 -2.19 -15.68
C TRP A 198 10.60 -1.10 -16.73
N ILE A 199 10.44 0.15 -16.31
CA ILE A 199 10.21 1.34 -17.12
C ILE A 199 11.41 2.26 -16.99
N GLY A 200 12.02 2.56 -18.14
CA GLY A 200 13.14 3.48 -18.24
C GLY A 200 12.74 4.93 -17.98
N PRO A 201 13.72 5.83 -17.82
CA PRO A 201 13.49 7.26 -17.59
C PRO A 201 12.78 7.98 -18.75
N ASP A 202 12.77 7.37 -19.93
CA ASP A 202 12.06 7.81 -21.13
C ASP A 202 10.58 7.36 -21.16
N GLY A 203 10.14 6.59 -20.17
CA GLY A 203 8.79 6.02 -20.08
C GLY A 203 8.61 4.73 -20.89
N ASN A 204 9.65 4.23 -21.55
CA ASN A 204 9.59 2.98 -22.30
C ASN A 204 9.82 1.77 -21.40
N VAL A 205 9.11 0.68 -21.67
CA VAL A 205 9.34 -0.60 -21.00
C VAL A 205 10.68 -1.15 -21.49
N SER A 206 11.57 -1.48 -20.57
CA SER A 206 12.91 -2.03 -20.85
C SER A 206 13.02 -3.50 -20.54
N ALA A 207 12.21 -3.99 -19.60
CA ALA A 207 12.07 -5.40 -19.31
C ALA A 207 10.63 -5.67 -18.89
N GLU A 208 10.20 -6.91 -19.10
CA GLU A 208 8.86 -7.36 -18.75
C GLU A 208 8.93 -8.81 -18.28
N ALA A 209 8.08 -9.17 -17.32
CA ALA A 209 7.85 -10.52 -16.86
C ALA A 209 6.35 -10.75 -16.71
N SER A 210 5.95 -12.01 -16.85
CA SER A 210 4.63 -12.46 -16.43
C SER A 210 4.60 -12.51 -14.90
N ALA A 211 3.51 -12.07 -14.28
CA ALA A 211 3.36 -11.98 -12.83
C ALA A 211 2.06 -12.60 -12.34
N ALA A 212 2.17 -13.38 -11.27
CA ALA A 212 1.04 -13.93 -10.54
C ALA A 212 1.21 -13.66 -9.04
N VAL A 213 0.10 -13.38 -8.35
CA VAL A 213 0.12 -13.13 -6.90
C VAL A 213 0.22 -14.46 -6.14
N LEU A 214 1.23 -14.56 -5.29
CA LEU A 214 1.43 -15.69 -4.38
C LEU A 214 0.58 -15.50 -3.13
N CYS A 215 0.78 -14.37 -2.45
CA CYS A 215 0.07 -14.02 -1.22
C CYS A 215 0.15 -12.51 -0.97
N SER A 216 -0.78 -12.03 -0.15
CA SER A 216 -0.80 -10.69 0.41
C SER A 216 -0.60 -10.76 1.92
N TRP A 217 0.20 -9.86 2.48
CA TRP A 217 0.43 -9.76 3.93
C TRP A 217 0.10 -8.36 4.43
N SER A 218 -0.86 -8.29 5.35
CA SER A 218 -1.32 -7.05 5.97
C SER A 218 -0.46 -6.71 7.18
N ARG A 219 0.15 -5.52 7.15
CA ARG A 219 1.04 -5.05 8.22
C ARG A 219 0.28 -4.66 9.49
N SER A 220 -0.98 -4.24 9.35
CA SER A 220 -1.81 -3.78 10.46
C SER A 220 -2.43 -4.96 11.24
N THR A 221 -2.77 -6.04 10.55
CA THR A 221 -3.42 -7.21 11.16
C THR A 221 -2.49 -8.39 11.34
N SER A 222 -1.28 -8.37 10.75
CA SER A 222 -0.35 -9.50 10.71
C SER A 222 -0.97 -10.77 10.09
N VAL A 223 -1.96 -10.60 9.21
CA VAL A 223 -2.62 -11.68 8.49
C VAL A 223 -1.97 -11.82 7.11
N LEU A 224 -1.67 -13.06 6.72
CA LEU A 224 -1.26 -13.41 5.37
C LEU A 224 -2.37 -14.21 4.70
N ALA A 225 -2.87 -13.72 3.57
CA ALA A 225 -3.82 -14.43 2.72
C ALA A 225 -3.11 -14.93 1.46
N MET A 226 -3.29 -16.21 1.12
CA MET A 226 -2.81 -16.74 -0.16
C MET A 226 -3.60 -16.11 -1.31
N GLY A 227 -2.97 -15.91 -2.46
CA GLY A 227 -3.56 -15.18 -3.58
C GLY A 227 -4.89 -15.79 -4.04
N TRP A 228 -5.02 -17.13 -3.99
CA TRP A 228 -6.26 -17.83 -4.36
C TRP A 228 -7.42 -17.62 -3.38
N ASN A 229 -7.12 -17.18 -2.15
CA ASN A 229 -8.08 -16.89 -1.10
C ASN A 229 -8.34 -15.38 -0.94
N ASP A 230 -7.46 -14.52 -1.45
CA ASP A 230 -7.63 -13.07 -1.39
C ASP A 230 -8.63 -12.61 -2.47
N PRO A 231 -9.83 -12.12 -2.09
CA PRO A 231 -10.88 -11.76 -3.03
C PRO A 231 -10.50 -10.57 -3.94
N VAL A 232 -9.48 -9.79 -3.59
CA VAL A 232 -9.02 -8.64 -4.38
C VAL A 232 -8.13 -9.09 -5.54
N VAL A 233 -7.31 -10.12 -5.34
CA VAL A 233 -6.27 -10.53 -6.30
C VAL A 233 -6.42 -11.94 -6.82
N ARG A 234 -7.49 -12.66 -6.45
CA ARG A 234 -7.76 -14.04 -6.88
C ARG A 234 -7.72 -14.25 -8.39
N TYR A 235 -8.13 -13.27 -9.20
CA TYR A 235 -8.07 -13.39 -10.65
C TYR A 235 -6.62 -13.37 -11.21
N ALA A 236 -5.69 -12.80 -10.44
CA ALA A 236 -4.28 -12.67 -10.78
C ALA A 236 -3.40 -13.64 -9.98
N SER A 237 -3.99 -14.52 -9.19
CA SER A 237 -3.25 -15.39 -8.29
C SER A 237 -2.69 -16.61 -8.99
N ILE A 238 -1.72 -17.25 -8.35
CA ILE A 238 -1.38 -18.63 -8.68
C ILE A 238 -2.55 -19.57 -8.36
N ALA A 239 -2.50 -20.79 -8.92
CA ALA A 239 -3.40 -21.86 -8.55
C ALA A 239 -3.21 -22.26 -7.07
N GLU A 240 -4.25 -22.84 -6.48
CA GLU A 240 -4.19 -23.38 -5.12
C GLU A 240 -3.10 -24.46 -5.01
N ILE A 241 -2.30 -24.37 -3.96
CA ILE A 241 -1.22 -25.32 -3.65
C ILE A 241 -1.75 -26.32 -2.63
N GLU A 242 -1.79 -27.60 -3.01
CA GLU A 242 -2.24 -28.67 -2.11
C GLU A 242 -1.40 -28.69 -0.81
N GLY A 243 -2.10 -28.74 0.33
CA GLY A 243 -1.47 -28.79 1.65
C GLY A 243 -1.02 -27.43 2.22
N MET A 244 -1.12 -26.34 1.45
CA MET A 244 -0.83 -25.00 1.94
C MET A 244 -2.12 -24.32 2.45
N PRO A 245 -2.18 -23.85 3.71
CA PRO A 245 -3.33 -23.12 4.22
C PRO A 245 -3.63 -21.87 3.40
N ALA A 246 -4.91 -21.58 3.22
CA ALA A 246 -5.39 -20.43 2.46
C ALA A 246 -5.11 -19.08 3.17
N GLU A 247 -4.95 -19.11 4.50
CA GLU A 247 -4.75 -17.96 5.36
C GLU A 247 -3.88 -18.33 6.56
N HIS A 248 -3.11 -17.36 7.05
CA HIS A 248 -2.28 -17.48 8.23
C HIS A 248 -2.39 -16.22 9.10
N ASP A 249 -2.79 -16.41 10.35
CA ASP A 249 -2.83 -15.37 11.37
C ASP A 249 -1.49 -15.24 12.13
N ASP A 250 -1.30 -14.10 12.80
CA ASP A 250 -0.14 -13.80 13.66
C ASP A 250 1.21 -14.06 12.96
N VAL A 251 1.28 -13.68 11.68
CA VAL A 251 2.46 -13.83 10.84
C VAL A 251 3.27 -12.53 10.85
N ASP A 252 4.52 -12.61 11.30
CA ASP A 252 5.47 -11.53 11.16
C ASP A 252 6.03 -11.43 9.72
N GLU A 253 6.76 -10.35 9.46
CA GLU A 253 7.33 -10.06 8.14
C GLU A 253 8.24 -11.19 7.61
N GLU A 254 9.08 -11.74 8.49
CA GLU A 254 10.05 -12.77 8.13
C GLU A 254 9.35 -14.08 7.77
N LYS A 255 8.34 -14.49 8.55
CA LYS A 255 7.52 -15.66 8.27
C LYS A 255 6.68 -15.47 7.02
N ALA A 256 6.14 -14.27 6.77
CA ALA A 256 5.43 -13.96 5.52
C ALA A 256 6.33 -14.16 4.29
N TRP A 257 7.58 -13.70 4.37
CA TRP A 257 8.57 -13.88 3.31
C TRP A 257 8.94 -15.34 3.08
N HIS A 258 9.10 -16.13 4.14
CA HIS A 258 9.34 -17.58 4.02
C HIS A 258 8.17 -18.32 3.38
N LEU A 259 6.93 -18.01 3.78
CA LEU A 259 5.73 -18.58 3.16
C LEU A 259 5.64 -18.23 1.67
N ALA A 260 5.98 -16.98 1.30
CA ALA A 260 6.05 -16.56 -0.09
C ALA A 260 7.12 -17.33 -0.88
N MET A 261 8.31 -17.57 -0.31
CA MET A 261 9.36 -18.39 -0.95
C MET A 261 8.93 -19.85 -1.15
N GLU A 262 8.22 -20.42 -0.18
CA GLU A 262 7.68 -21.78 -0.28
C GLU A 262 6.62 -21.87 -1.39
N ALA A 263 5.66 -20.93 -1.41
CA ALA A 263 4.65 -20.86 -2.45
C ALA A 263 5.25 -20.63 -3.84
N ALA A 264 6.29 -19.79 -3.94
CA ALA A 264 7.01 -19.55 -5.18
C ALA A 264 7.73 -20.80 -5.70
N GLU A 265 8.32 -21.62 -4.81
CA GLU A 265 8.99 -22.86 -5.20
C GLU A 265 7.99 -23.91 -5.71
N LEU A 266 6.86 -24.06 -4.99
CA LEU A 266 5.81 -25.03 -5.34
C LEU A 266 5.04 -24.64 -6.61
N SER A 267 4.89 -23.33 -6.89
CA SER A 267 4.29 -22.83 -8.13
C SER A 267 5.25 -22.77 -9.31
N GLY A 268 6.53 -23.08 -9.12
CA GLY A 268 7.54 -23.06 -10.18
C GLY A 268 7.92 -21.66 -10.67
N ALA A 269 7.83 -20.66 -9.79
CA ALA A 269 8.24 -19.30 -10.13
C ALA A 269 9.75 -19.22 -10.44
N GLU A 270 10.10 -18.46 -11.48
CA GLU A 270 11.50 -18.20 -11.83
C GLU A 270 12.13 -17.20 -10.85
N TYR A 271 11.37 -16.14 -10.51
CA TYR A 271 11.77 -15.10 -9.59
C TYR A 271 10.64 -14.76 -8.60
N LEU A 272 11.02 -14.23 -7.45
CA LEU A 272 10.12 -13.77 -6.41
C LEU A 272 10.34 -12.28 -6.22
N TYR A 273 9.26 -11.50 -6.26
CA TYR A 273 9.32 -10.06 -6.09
C TYR A 273 8.34 -9.59 -5.01
N ARG A 274 8.74 -8.58 -4.23
CA ARG A 274 7.94 -7.99 -3.17
C ARG A 274 7.47 -6.61 -3.60
N VAL A 275 6.17 -6.39 -3.68
CA VAL A 275 5.58 -5.10 -4.01
C VAL A 275 4.96 -4.49 -2.75
N PRO A 276 5.56 -3.44 -2.18
CA PRO A 276 4.97 -2.74 -1.05
C PRO A 276 3.77 -1.91 -1.52
N THR A 277 2.66 -2.00 -0.78
CA THR A 277 1.53 -1.08 -0.91
C THR A 277 1.24 -0.44 0.45
N PRO A 278 0.41 0.63 0.51
CA PRO A 278 0.15 1.32 1.77
C PRO A 278 -0.38 0.43 2.90
N HIS A 279 -1.11 -0.65 2.58
CA HIS A 279 -1.80 -1.49 3.57
C HIS A 279 -1.28 -2.93 3.64
N ALA A 280 -0.71 -3.42 2.55
CA ALA A 280 -0.22 -4.78 2.46
C ALA A 280 1.06 -4.88 1.62
N TRP A 281 1.74 -6.00 1.74
CA TRP A 281 2.75 -6.41 0.78
C TRP A 281 2.20 -7.51 -0.10
N TYR A 282 2.37 -7.36 -1.41
CA TYR A 282 2.08 -8.42 -2.35
C TYR A 282 3.38 -9.13 -2.71
N PHE A 283 3.37 -10.44 -2.59
CA PHE A 283 4.45 -11.29 -3.04
C PHE A 283 4.07 -11.85 -4.41
N LEU A 284 4.89 -11.57 -5.41
CA LEU A 284 4.63 -11.90 -6.81
C LEU A 284 5.60 -12.98 -7.28
N ALA A 285 5.05 -14.04 -7.86
CA ALA A 285 5.78 -14.97 -8.70
C ALA A 285 5.99 -14.33 -10.06
N LEU A 286 7.24 -14.24 -10.50
CA LEU A 286 7.59 -13.77 -11.84
C LEU A 286 8.08 -14.94 -12.69
N SER A 287 7.67 -14.94 -13.95
CA SER A 287 8.10 -15.89 -14.98
C SER A 287 8.30 -15.19 -16.32
N GLU A 288 8.93 -15.87 -17.28
CA GLU A 288 9.04 -15.39 -18.67
C GLU A 288 9.70 -14.00 -18.79
N LEU A 289 10.78 -13.75 -18.04
CA LEU A 289 11.51 -12.48 -18.09
C LEU A 289 12.04 -12.24 -19.52
N ARG A 290 11.57 -11.15 -20.14
CA ARG A 290 11.95 -10.69 -21.49
C ARG A 290 12.47 -9.26 -21.47
N PHE A 291 13.37 -8.96 -22.40
CA PHE A 291 13.94 -7.64 -22.64
C PHE A 291 13.50 -7.03 -23.98
N ASP A 292 12.62 -7.73 -24.69
CA ASP A 292 11.88 -7.25 -25.86
C ASP A 292 10.39 -7.26 -25.47
N PRO A 293 9.89 -6.19 -24.83
CA PRO A 293 8.56 -6.18 -24.25
C PRO A 293 7.49 -6.20 -25.36
N ALA A 294 6.37 -6.87 -25.11
CA ALA A 294 5.30 -6.95 -26.10
C ALA A 294 4.68 -5.58 -26.41
N LEU A 295 4.75 -4.65 -25.44
CA LEU A 295 4.30 -3.29 -25.59
C LEU A 295 5.45 -2.33 -25.19
N PRO A 296 5.77 -1.33 -26.02
CA PRO A 296 6.89 -0.43 -25.76
C PRO A 296 6.63 0.53 -24.60
N SER A 297 5.37 0.77 -24.25
CA SER A 297 4.96 1.67 -23.17
C SER A 297 4.02 0.97 -22.21
N PHE A 298 4.17 1.25 -20.91
CA PHE A 298 3.20 0.84 -19.91
C PHE A 298 1.97 1.74 -19.97
N ARG A 299 0.78 1.14 -20.06
CA ARG A 299 -0.50 1.84 -19.90
C ARG A 299 -1.24 1.11 -18.81
N PRO A 300 -1.45 1.73 -17.63
CA PRO A 300 -2.23 1.07 -16.60
C PRO A 300 -3.64 0.78 -17.13
N GLY A 301 -4.23 -0.35 -16.71
CA GLY A 301 -5.64 -0.61 -16.92
C GLY A 301 -6.55 0.47 -16.30
N THR A 302 -7.85 0.43 -16.59
CA THR A 302 -8.80 1.35 -15.96
C THR A 302 -8.88 1.13 -14.44
N PRO A 303 -8.79 2.19 -13.60
CA PRO A 303 -8.90 2.06 -12.15
C PRO A 303 -10.34 1.88 -11.67
N VAL A 304 -11.34 2.08 -12.55
CA VAL A 304 -12.75 2.26 -12.19
C VAL A 304 -13.28 1.11 -11.33
N GLY A 305 -13.03 -0.14 -11.72
CA GLY A 305 -13.54 -1.31 -10.98
C GLY A 305 -12.99 -1.41 -9.56
N LEU A 306 -11.71 -1.08 -9.36
CA LEU A 306 -11.09 -1.08 -8.02
C LEU A 306 -11.65 0.07 -7.17
N VAL A 307 -11.77 1.26 -7.75
CA VAL A 307 -12.30 2.43 -7.04
C VAL A 307 -13.76 2.20 -6.62
N LEU A 308 -14.61 1.71 -7.53
CA LEU A 308 -16.02 1.42 -7.23
C LEU A 308 -16.19 0.36 -6.16
N ARG A 309 -15.35 -0.69 -6.20
CA ARG A 309 -15.36 -1.73 -5.17
C ARG A 309 -15.04 -1.17 -3.79
N GLU A 310 -13.93 -0.45 -3.65
CA GLU A 310 -13.49 0.14 -2.37
C GLU A 310 -14.50 1.18 -1.83
N LEU A 311 -15.12 1.97 -2.71
CA LEU A 311 -16.21 2.87 -2.34
C LEU A 311 -17.41 2.07 -1.79
N SER A 312 -17.83 1.02 -2.49
CA SER A 312 -18.96 0.17 -2.08
C SER A 312 -18.70 -0.52 -0.75
N GLU A 313 -17.51 -1.08 -0.54
CA GLU A 313 -17.11 -1.72 0.72
C GLU A 313 -17.08 -0.71 1.87
N THR A 314 -16.56 0.50 1.62
CA THR A 314 -16.56 1.59 2.61
C THR A 314 -17.99 2.03 2.95
N ARG A 315 -18.86 2.13 1.96
CA ARG A 315 -20.28 2.47 2.16
C ARG A 315 -20.98 1.42 3.00
N GLU A 316 -20.82 0.13 2.68
CA GLU A 316 -21.41 -0.97 3.44
C GLU A 316 -20.92 -1.00 4.90
N ALA A 317 -19.62 -0.74 5.13
CA ALA A 317 -19.06 -0.63 6.48
C ALA A 317 -19.74 0.50 7.29
N ILE A 318 -20.01 1.65 6.66
CA ILE A 318 -20.69 2.78 7.31
C ILE A 318 -22.19 2.48 7.53
N GLU A 319 -22.87 1.91 6.54
CA GLU A 319 -24.30 1.55 6.61
C GLU A 319 -24.57 0.53 7.73
N SER A 320 -23.70 -0.49 7.83
CA SER A 320 -23.79 -1.53 8.84
C SER A 320 -23.57 -1.01 10.26
N ARG A 321 -22.81 0.09 10.41
CA ARG A 321 -22.38 0.65 11.71
C ARG A 321 -21.70 -0.39 12.61
N ALA A 322 -21.08 -1.40 12.00
CA ALA A 322 -20.38 -2.48 12.70
C ALA A 322 -18.92 -2.15 13.02
N GLU A 323 -18.36 -1.10 12.39
CA GLU A 323 -17.01 -0.62 12.65
C GLU A 323 -16.99 0.67 13.50
N PRO A 324 -16.03 0.83 14.44
CA PRO A 324 -15.81 2.07 15.18
C PRO A 324 -15.50 3.26 14.25
N ALA A 325 -15.84 4.48 14.70
CA ALA A 325 -15.63 5.71 13.93
C ALA A 325 -14.15 5.96 13.54
N ASP A 326 -13.22 5.55 14.40
CA ASP A 326 -11.79 5.68 14.12
C ASP A 326 -11.32 4.69 13.03
N VAL A 327 -11.91 3.50 12.94
CA VAL A 327 -11.62 2.52 11.88
C VAL A 327 -12.11 3.04 10.53
N ILE A 328 -13.34 3.57 10.49
CA ILE A 328 -13.89 4.19 9.27
C ILE A 328 -13.05 5.40 8.85
N ARG A 329 -12.60 6.23 9.80
CA ARG A 329 -11.71 7.36 9.49
C ARG A 329 -10.43 6.85 8.84
N GLU A 330 -9.79 5.87 9.46
CA GLU A 330 -8.53 5.34 8.97
C GLU A 330 -8.73 4.79 7.56
N ARG A 331 -9.76 3.95 7.34
CA ARG A 331 -10.14 3.42 6.02
C ARG A 331 -10.29 4.52 4.95
N LEU A 332 -11.07 5.56 5.22
CA LEU A 332 -11.26 6.70 4.30
C LEU A 332 -9.94 7.44 4.01
N SER A 333 -9.13 7.68 5.05
CA SER A 333 -7.84 8.37 4.93
C SER A 333 -6.81 7.54 4.16
N SER A 334 -6.76 6.24 4.44
CA SER A 334 -5.89 5.26 3.80
C SER A 334 -6.24 5.12 2.33
N PHE A 335 -7.52 4.92 2.02
CA PHE A 335 -7.99 4.81 0.64
C PHE A 335 -7.76 6.12 -0.12
N GLY A 336 -8.10 7.27 0.49
CA GLY A 336 -7.83 8.57 -0.11
C GLY A 336 -6.35 8.80 -0.43
N SER A 337 -5.46 8.44 0.51
CA SER A 337 -4.00 8.52 0.30
C SER A 337 -3.50 7.55 -0.77
N ALA A 338 -4.07 6.36 -0.84
CA ALA A 338 -3.76 5.38 -1.89
C ALA A 338 -4.14 5.93 -3.28
N LEU A 339 -5.32 6.54 -3.44
CA LEU A 339 -5.72 7.15 -4.72
C LEU A 339 -4.79 8.29 -5.14
N LEU A 340 -4.41 9.16 -4.20
CA LEU A 340 -3.43 10.23 -4.47
C LEU A 340 -2.09 9.66 -4.92
N HIS A 341 -1.59 8.64 -4.22
CA HIS A 341 -0.36 7.94 -4.60
C HIS A 341 -0.46 7.29 -5.98
N GLN A 342 -1.58 6.63 -6.29
CA GLN A 342 -1.79 6.02 -7.60
C GLN A 342 -1.86 7.06 -8.73
N ALA A 343 -2.44 8.24 -8.47
CA ALA A 343 -2.47 9.35 -9.41
C ALA A 343 -1.07 9.86 -9.75
N GLU A 344 -0.22 10.02 -8.74
CA GLU A 344 1.17 10.49 -8.90
C GLU A 344 2.09 9.44 -9.53
N TYR A 345 1.83 8.16 -9.27
CA TYR A 345 2.69 7.06 -9.67
C TYR A 345 2.17 6.31 -10.90
N ALA A 346 1.24 5.37 -10.71
CA ALA A 346 0.82 4.42 -11.75
C ALA A 346 0.07 5.09 -12.90
N TYR A 347 -0.74 6.09 -12.59
CA TYR A 347 -1.60 6.78 -13.54
C TYR A 347 -1.03 8.12 -14.02
N ARG A 348 0.24 8.40 -13.72
CA ARG A 348 0.91 9.62 -14.18
C ARG A 348 0.71 9.80 -15.70
N ASP A 349 0.42 11.04 -16.09
CA ASP A 349 0.19 11.44 -17.49
C ASP A 349 -1.03 10.78 -18.18
N THR A 350 -1.93 10.17 -17.40
CA THR A 350 -3.23 9.68 -17.90
C THR A 350 -4.37 10.66 -17.57
N ASP A 351 -5.52 10.48 -18.20
CA ASP A 351 -6.74 11.23 -17.89
C ASP A 351 -7.34 10.89 -16.52
N TRP A 352 -6.88 9.80 -15.88
CA TRP A 352 -7.34 9.37 -14.56
C TRP A 352 -6.80 10.22 -13.42
N VAL A 353 -5.65 10.90 -13.59
CA VAL A 353 -4.96 11.65 -12.52
C VAL A 353 -5.91 12.61 -11.81
N ALA A 354 -6.61 13.46 -12.57
CA ALA A 354 -7.49 14.48 -11.99
C ALA A 354 -8.67 13.87 -11.22
N ARG A 355 -9.19 12.71 -11.65
CA ARG A 355 -10.30 12.00 -11.01
C ARG A 355 -9.85 11.31 -9.73
N LEU A 356 -8.72 10.60 -9.79
CA LEU A 356 -8.09 9.96 -8.65
C LEU A 356 -7.73 11.00 -7.57
N GLU A 357 -7.11 12.12 -7.96
CA GLU A 357 -6.78 13.20 -7.04
C GLU A 357 -8.02 13.81 -6.38
N ARG A 358 -9.06 14.11 -7.16
CA ARG A 358 -10.31 14.66 -6.64
C ARG A 358 -10.95 13.72 -5.63
N THR A 359 -11.11 12.46 -6.02
CA THR A 359 -11.72 11.42 -5.17
C THR A 359 -10.90 11.23 -3.90
N GLY A 360 -9.57 11.11 -4.02
CA GLY A 360 -8.68 10.97 -2.88
C GLY A 360 -8.74 12.13 -1.90
N ARG A 361 -8.77 13.37 -2.40
CA ARG A 361 -8.95 14.57 -1.55
C ARG A 361 -10.33 14.61 -0.89
N THR A 362 -11.39 14.24 -1.59
CA THR A 362 -12.74 14.16 -1.02
C THR A 362 -12.80 13.14 0.12
N LEU A 363 -12.25 11.93 -0.07
CA LEU A 363 -12.19 10.91 0.97
C LEU A 363 -11.39 11.38 2.20
N ALA A 364 -10.24 12.04 1.98
CA ALA A 364 -9.47 12.63 3.06
C ALA A 364 -10.25 13.73 3.83
N GLN A 365 -11.06 14.53 3.13
CA GLN A 365 -11.95 15.52 3.77
C GLN A 365 -13.06 14.85 4.58
N LEU A 366 -13.69 13.80 4.06
CA LEU A 366 -14.69 13.02 4.78
C LEU A 366 -14.10 12.38 6.04
N ALA A 367 -12.89 11.82 5.95
CA ALA A 367 -12.15 11.31 7.10
C ALA A 367 -11.92 12.40 8.17
N GLY A 368 -11.62 13.63 7.74
CA GLY A 368 -11.45 14.78 8.63
C GLY A 368 -12.72 15.21 9.38
N ARG A 369 -13.92 14.85 8.90
CA ARG A 369 -15.19 15.14 9.57
C ARG A 369 -15.49 14.19 10.73
N LEU A 370 -14.89 13.00 10.74
CA LEU A 370 -15.10 12.01 11.81
C LEU A 370 -14.39 12.46 13.10
N PRO A 371 -15.02 12.32 14.28
CA PRO A 371 -14.48 12.80 15.56
C PRO A 371 -13.29 11.97 16.06
N ARG A 372 -12.09 12.55 16.15
CA ARG A 372 -10.90 11.85 16.67
C ARG A 372 -11.06 11.61 18.17
N GLN A 373 -11.02 10.35 18.62
CA GLN A 373 -10.82 10.08 20.03
C GLN A 373 -9.44 10.56 20.44
N SER A 374 -9.39 11.71 21.10
CA SER A 374 -8.14 12.23 21.64
C SER A 374 -7.96 11.73 23.07
N TYR A 375 -6.72 11.44 23.46
CA TYR A 375 -6.39 11.17 24.86
C TYR A 375 -6.90 12.26 25.80
N ALA A 376 -6.95 13.51 25.35
CA ALA A 376 -7.48 14.63 26.13
C ALA A 376 -9.01 14.51 26.36
N ALA A 377 -9.78 14.09 25.36
CA ALA A 377 -11.21 13.85 25.48
C ALA A 377 -11.51 12.69 26.43
N ILE A 378 -10.76 11.60 26.30
CA ILE A 378 -10.84 10.43 27.20
C ILE A 378 -10.45 10.83 28.63
N ALA A 379 -9.35 11.58 28.81
CA ALA A 379 -8.89 12.05 30.11
C ALA A 379 -9.84 13.07 30.76
N ALA A 380 -10.61 13.82 29.95
CA ALA A 380 -11.66 14.72 30.42
C ALA A 380 -12.96 14.00 30.80
N GLY A 381 -13.01 12.67 30.73
CA GLY A 381 -14.19 11.87 31.05
C GLY A 381 -15.33 12.05 30.05
N GLN A 382 -15.04 12.55 28.84
CA GLN A 382 -16.04 12.56 27.79
C GLN A 382 -16.32 11.12 27.38
N VAL A 383 -17.59 10.75 27.37
CA VAL A 383 -18.05 9.51 26.75
C VAL A 383 -17.84 9.70 25.25
N SER A 384 -16.71 9.24 24.73
CA SER A 384 -16.54 9.17 23.29
C SER A 384 -17.43 8.03 22.82
N ASP A 385 -18.49 8.37 22.09
CA ASP A 385 -19.22 7.35 21.37
C ASP A 385 -18.24 6.69 20.40
N GLU A 386 -18.00 5.39 20.60
CA GLU A 386 -17.10 4.60 19.75
C GLU A 386 -17.64 4.52 18.32
N TRP A 387 -18.95 4.73 18.18
CA TRP A 387 -19.73 4.55 16.98
C TRP A 387 -20.02 5.88 16.28
N ILE A 388 -20.22 5.81 14.97
CA ILE A 388 -20.59 6.98 14.17
C ILE A 388 -22.03 7.38 14.49
N GLU A 389 -22.25 8.66 14.79
CA GLU A 389 -23.59 9.22 14.96
C GLU A 389 -24.44 8.99 13.70
N ARG A 390 -25.71 8.65 13.88
CA ARG A 390 -26.60 8.28 12.77
C ARG A 390 -26.65 9.33 11.65
N ASP A 391 -26.74 10.61 12.02
CA ASP A 391 -26.86 11.69 11.04
C ASP A 391 -25.56 11.84 10.24
N LEU A 392 -24.41 11.73 10.91
CA LEU A 392 -23.10 11.73 10.24
C LEU A 392 -22.92 10.49 9.34
N ALA A 393 -23.40 9.32 9.76
CA ALA A 393 -23.37 8.11 8.94
C ALA A 393 -24.19 8.29 7.64
N LEU A 394 -25.40 8.87 7.74
CA LEU A 394 -26.23 9.17 6.56
C LEU A 394 -25.55 10.15 5.60
N ASP A 395 -24.97 11.21 6.14
CA ASP A 395 -24.18 12.19 5.38
C ASP A 395 -23.01 11.54 4.63
N LEU A 396 -22.27 10.65 5.30
CA LEU A 396 -21.12 9.95 4.71
C LEU A 396 -21.55 8.97 3.62
N VAL A 397 -22.60 8.18 3.86
CA VAL A 397 -23.16 7.25 2.87
C VAL A 397 -23.60 8.01 1.62
N GLN A 398 -24.29 9.13 1.78
CA GLN A 398 -24.71 9.95 0.64
C GLN A 398 -23.50 10.53 -0.13
N ALA A 399 -22.47 10.99 0.58
CA ALA A 399 -21.26 11.49 -0.06
C ALA A 399 -20.51 10.40 -0.84
N ILE A 400 -20.42 9.18 -0.30
CA ILE A 400 -19.77 8.05 -0.99
C ILE A 400 -20.61 7.59 -2.19
N ALA A 401 -21.94 7.53 -2.06
CA ALA A 401 -22.82 7.19 -3.17
C ALA A 401 -22.68 8.16 -4.36
N LEU A 402 -22.50 9.47 -4.09
CA LEU A 402 -22.22 10.44 -5.14
C LEU A 402 -20.87 10.19 -5.85
N LEU A 403 -19.87 9.71 -5.13
CA LEU A 403 -18.60 9.29 -5.74
C LEU A 403 -18.79 8.01 -6.57
N GLU A 404 -19.52 7.02 -6.06
CA GLU A 404 -19.87 5.80 -6.82
C GLU A 404 -20.58 6.15 -8.13
N ASP A 405 -21.57 7.05 -8.10
CA ASP A 405 -22.29 7.52 -9.27
C ASP A 405 -21.33 8.20 -10.28
N GLU A 406 -20.43 9.08 -9.83
CA GLU A 406 -19.43 9.72 -10.70
C GLU A 406 -18.53 8.69 -11.39
N TRP A 407 -18.06 7.69 -10.65
CA TRP A 407 -17.16 6.65 -11.17
C TRP A 407 -17.88 5.63 -12.06
N SER A 408 -19.16 5.36 -11.81
CA SER A 408 -19.99 4.43 -12.61
C SER A 408 -20.19 4.89 -14.06
N LEU A 409 -20.01 6.18 -14.34
CA LEU A 409 -20.08 6.73 -15.70
C LEU A 409 -18.97 6.22 -16.63
N PHE A 410 -17.98 5.51 -16.09
CA PHE A 410 -16.80 5.04 -16.80
C PHE A 410 -16.66 3.51 -16.85
N THR A 411 -17.69 2.76 -16.41
CA THR A 411 -17.74 1.29 -16.53
C THR A 411 -18.17 0.82 -17.90
#